data_AF-A0A9D6NF90-F1
#
_entry.id   AF-A0A9D6NF90-F1
#
_cell.length_a   1.000
_cell.length_b   1.000
_cell.length_c   1.000
_cell.angle_alpha   90.00
_cell.angle_beta   90.00
_cell.angle_gamma   90.00
#
_symmetry.space_group_name_H-M   'P 1'
#
loop_
_entity.id
_entity.type
_entity.pdbx_description
1 polymer ?
#
loop_
_entity_poly.entity_id
_entity_poly.type
_entity_poly.pdbx_seq_one_letter_code
_entity_poly.pdbx_strand_id
1 'polypeptide(L)'
;MKRLGTQGIGLGTVLMVVAILATLGFALAGVSVTHLRLMSHASQEMEARNLARSAVARGLERILVDADFGADRADEDTVEVAFSESPAVGLLAFDKDRAQELGIPFSTNNLEKSTAEEGAGRLVPMNGIHLVGVGRCGAVTRTVEAVFHCPPFPYALAAAGRVHSEGSLTVAGLPEDGRLDVPVEDLPPADMVSNSQDSDAVSLEAPTLITGDVHSRGQVQFDPAADVRILGTVRAGAAAVELPDLDPESFDPAALEAGYEVLAESIYSESPTVLIGGARREGSLLVTRGLQLDGALLFVDGDLTVDGGLSGLGIVAVTGDVTVRGRADLSGANHLAVVCDGSVRLSGQGSGNSFLHGLVYSEGLFAADRITVVGGLIAGGAGEDVSLSSCRVFRPKNLVPISVTLGGSGAAPAGTVFVEKSVLGVSWWNRDAEVNPGMMPLYQLDLDFDRNPPELVFTPLSSGNPPSRYALDPAVMPLLAQNPGSAPWTVEGRSIMDHLQAEIGQEVDAMDIEALWGSADNLNFLAEKSFQRMLSTYPATPPSGGSEGEPKTVTLDPSQFLNPRARLKLALWRED
;
A
#
# COMPACT_ATOMS: atom_id res chain seq x y z
N MET A 1 -83.21 26.82 -65.65
CA MET A 1 -81.96 27.15 -64.93
C MET A 1 -82.11 26.77 -63.45
N LYS A 2 -81.04 26.20 -62.86
CA LYS A 2 -80.83 25.91 -61.42
C LYS A 2 -81.46 24.65 -60.83
N ARG A 3 -80.65 23.57 -60.76
CA ARG A 3 -80.46 22.67 -59.58
C ARG A 3 -79.41 21.60 -59.95
N LEU A 4 -78.13 21.95 -59.87
CA LEU A 4 -77.02 20.99 -60.09
C LEU A 4 -75.77 21.30 -59.22
N GLY A 5 -75.87 22.18 -58.21
CA GLY A 5 -74.69 22.72 -57.50
C GLY A 5 -74.44 22.23 -56.07
N THR A 6 -75.34 21.49 -55.41
CA THR A 6 -75.27 21.25 -53.96
C THR A 6 -74.89 19.83 -53.52
N GLN A 7 -74.86 18.83 -54.41
CA GLN A 7 -74.52 17.45 -54.03
C GLN A 7 -73.00 17.15 -54.04
N GLY A 8 -72.17 17.97 -54.72
CA GLY A 8 -70.72 17.78 -54.75
C GLY A 8 -69.99 18.18 -53.47
N ILE A 9 -70.52 19.15 -52.72
CA ILE A 9 -69.89 19.67 -51.49
C ILE A 9 -69.98 18.65 -50.35
N GLY A 10 -71.11 17.93 -50.23
CA GLY A 10 -71.32 16.94 -49.16
C GLY A 10 -70.45 15.69 -49.31
N LEU A 11 -70.15 15.26 -50.54
CA LEU A 11 -69.25 14.13 -50.76
C LEU A 11 -67.80 14.49 -50.40
N GLY A 12 -67.37 15.72 -50.73
CA GLY A 12 -66.05 16.22 -50.41
C GLY A 12 -65.79 16.34 -48.91
N THR A 13 -66.77 16.81 -48.12
CA THR A 13 -66.63 16.89 -46.66
C THR A 13 -66.57 15.51 -46.01
N VAL A 14 -67.39 14.55 -46.45
CA VAL A 14 -67.33 13.17 -45.92
C VAL A 14 -65.97 12.52 -46.23
N LEU A 15 -65.47 12.65 -47.46
CA LEU A 15 -64.15 12.15 -47.83
C LEU A 15 -63.04 12.80 -47.01
N MET A 16 -63.12 14.11 -46.76
CA MET A 16 -62.15 14.82 -45.92
C MET A 16 -62.17 14.31 -44.47
N VAL A 17 -63.34 14.11 -43.87
CA VAL A 17 -63.46 13.57 -42.51
C VAL A 17 -62.92 12.14 -42.43
N VAL A 18 -63.24 11.29 -43.41
CA VAL A 18 -62.71 9.91 -43.48
C VAL A 18 -61.19 9.92 -43.63
N ALA A 19 -60.63 10.80 -44.47
CA ALA A 19 -59.18 10.93 -44.63
C ALA A 19 -58.50 11.37 -43.32
N ILE A 20 -59.07 12.35 -42.61
CA ILE A 20 -58.55 12.80 -41.31
C ILE A 20 -58.59 11.67 -40.28
N LEU A 21 -59.73 10.97 -40.16
CA LEU A 21 -59.87 9.83 -39.25
C LEU A 21 -58.89 8.70 -39.57
N ALA A 22 -58.67 8.41 -40.87
CA ALA A 22 -57.68 7.43 -41.29
C ALA A 22 -56.26 7.87 -40.91
N THR A 23 -55.88 9.12 -41.18
CA THR A 23 -54.55 9.63 -40.79
C THR A 23 -54.33 9.62 -39.27
N LEU A 24 -55.36 9.93 -38.48
CA LEU A 24 -55.30 9.86 -37.03
C LEU A 24 -55.17 8.41 -36.54
N GLY A 25 -55.91 7.49 -37.15
CA GLY A 25 -55.82 6.05 -36.87
C GLY A 25 -54.40 5.51 -37.14
N PHE A 26 -53.80 5.88 -38.28
CA PHE A 26 -52.42 5.51 -38.60
C PHE A 26 -51.40 6.16 -37.65
N ALA A 27 -51.60 7.42 -37.26
CA ALA A 27 -50.73 8.08 -36.29
C ALA A 27 -50.78 7.38 -34.91
N LEU A 28 -51.96 7.02 -34.43
CA LEU A 28 -52.14 6.35 -33.14
C LEU A 28 -51.60 4.91 -33.14
N ALA A 29 -51.74 4.20 -34.26
CA ALA A 29 -51.10 2.91 -34.48
C ALA A 29 -49.56 3.04 -34.48
N GLY A 30 -49.03 4.08 -35.14
CA GLY A 30 -47.60 4.36 -35.18
C GLY A 30 -47.01 4.65 -33.79
N VAL A 31 -47.70 5.48 -32.99
CA VAL A 31 -47.30 5.76 -31.59
C VAL A 31 -47.34 4.49 -30.74
N SER A 32 -48.38 3.67 -30.88
CA SER A 32 -48.50 2.40 -30.13
C SER A 32 -47.37 1.43 -30.43
N VAL A 33 -47.01 1.25 -31.72
CA VAL A 33 -45.89 0.39 -32.11
C VAL A 33 -44.56 0.94 -31.59
N THR A 34 -44.38 2.27 -31.64
CA THR A 34 -43.18 2.91 -31.11
C THR A 34 -43.07 2.71 -29.60
N HIS A 35 -44.17 2.87 -28.87
CA HIS A 35 -44.22 2.64 -27.43
C HIS A 35 -43.95 1.18 -27.06
N LEU A 36 -44.52 0.21 -27.80
CA LEU A 36 -44.23 -1.21 -27.59
C LEU A 36 -42.76 -1.55 -27.84
N ARG A 37 -42.14 -0.96 -28.87
CA ARG A 37 -40.70 -1.13 -29.14
C ARG A 37 -39.84 -0.54 -28.04
N LEU A 38 -40.17 0.67 -27.57
CA LEU A 38 -39.47 1.31 -26.46
C LEU A 38 -39.60 0.50 -25.16
N MET A 39 -40.79 0.01 -24.84
CA MET A 39 -41.01 -0.85 -23.68
C MET A 39 -40.26 -2.17 -23.78
N SER A 40 -40.29 -2.83 -24.95
CA SER A 40 -39.54 -4.07 -25.18
C SER A 40 -38.03 -3.83 -25.05
N HIS A 41 -37.51 -2.74 -25.60
CA HIS A 41 -36.10 -2.40 -25.50
C HIS A 41 -35.69 -2.12 -24.06
N ALA A 42 -36.46 -1.29 -23.34
CA ALA A 42 -36.19 -0.98 -21.92
C ALA A 42 -36.25 -2.24 -21.04
N SER A 43 -37.17 -3.16 -21.32
CA SER A 43 -37.26 -4.44 -20.62
C SER A 43 -36.03 -5.32 -20.88
N GLN A 44 -35.63 -5.47 -22.15
CA GLN A 44 -34.46 -6.24 -22.54
C GLN A 44 -33.17 -5.67 -21.93
N GLU A 45 -33.07 -4.35 -21.87
CA GLU A 45 -31.94 -3.66 -21.26
C GLU A 45 -31.82 -3.92 -19.76
N MET A 46 -32.93 -3.84 -19.04
CA MET A 46 -32.96 -4.13 -17.61
C MET A 46 -32.65 -5.60 -17.31
N GLU A 47 -33.16 -6.53 -18.13
CA GLU A 47 -32.87 -7.96 -18.01
C GLU A 47 -31.40 -8.26 -18.30
N ALA A 48 -30.83 -7.71 -19.38
CA ALA A 48 -29.41 -7.85 -19.72
C ALA A 48 -28.52 -7.32 -18.59
N ARG A 49 -28.83 -6.16 -18.00
CA ARG A 49 -28.07 -5.62 -16.87
C ARG A 49 -28.14 -6.50 -15.63
N ASN A 50 -29.33 -7.03 -15.31
CA ASN A 50 -29.50 -7.92 -14.15
C ASN A 50 -28.72 -9.24 -14.34
N LEU A 51 -28.68 -9.78 -15.56
CA LEU A 51 -27.88 -10.95 -15.90
C LEU A 51 -26.38 -10.68 -15.79
N ALA A 52 -25.90 -9.53 -16.25
CA ALA A 52 -24.50 -9.12 -16.10
C ALA A 52 -24.10 -9.05 -14.61
N ARG A 53 -24.91 -8.39 -13.77
CA ARG A 53 -24.71 -8.34 -12.31
C ARG A 53 -24.74 -9.73 -11.67
N SER A 54 -25.64 -10.61 -12.14
CA SER A 54 -25.74 -11.98 -11.64
C SER A 54 -24.51 -12.81 -12.00
N ALA A 55 -23.94 -12.63 -13.20
CA ALA A 55 -22.70 -13.28 -13.62
C ALA A 55 -21.51 -12.82 -12.75
N VAL A 56 -21.38 -11.51 -12.47
CA VAL A 56 -20.38 -10.98 -11.54
C VAL A 56 -20.55 -11.56 -10.14
N ALA A 57 -21.77 -11.53 -9.60
CA ALA A 57 -22.05 -12.05 -8.26
C ALA A 57 -21.75 -13.55 -8.14
N ARG A 58 -22.09 -14.33 -9.18
CA ARG A 58 -21.83 -15.78 -9.25
C ARG A 58 -20.34 -16.08 -9.41
N GLY A 59 -19.62 -15.28 -10.20
CA GLY A 59 -18.15 -15.37 -10.30
C GLY A 59 -17.47 -15.06 -8.96
N LEU A 60 -17.93 -14.02 -8.28
CA LEU A 60 -17.45 -13.67 -6.95
C LEU A 60 -17.74 -14.77 -5.93
N GLU A 61 -18.95 -15.33 -5.94
CA GLU A 61 -19.33 -16.47 -5.09
C GLU A 61 -18.39 -17.65 -5.30
N ARG A 62 -18.06 -18.00 -6.55
CA ARG A 62 -17.11 -19.08 -6.85
C ARG A 62 -15.72 -18.79 -6.32
N ILE A 63 -15.20 -17.56 -6.51
CA ILE A 63 -13.88 -17.17 -5.97
C ILE A 63 -13.86 -17.22 -4.43
N LEU A 64 -14.96 -16.84 -3.78
CA LEU A 64 -15.08 -16.92 -2.33
C LEU A 64 -15.09 -18.36 -1.81
N VAL A 65 -15.61 -19.30 -2.59
CA VAL A 65 -15.57 -20.74 -2.27
C VAL A 65 -14.20 -21.33 -2.60
N ASP A 66 -13.64 -20.98 -3.75
CA ASP A 66 -12.38 -21.46 -4.29
C ASP A 66 -11.53 -20.29 -4.78
N ALA A 67 -10.51 -19.94 -4.01
CA ALA A 67 -9.68 -18.75 -4.27
C ALA A 67 -8.88 -18.86 -5.57
N ASP A 68 -8.62 -20.09 -6.04
CA ASP A 68 -7.89 -20.38 -7.26
C ASP A 68 -8.76 -20.29 -8.51
N PHE A 69 -10.08 -20.18 -8.35
CA PHE A 69 -11.02 -20.06 -9.47
C PHE A 69 -10.66 -18.85 -10.35
N GLY A 70 -10.30 -19.12 -11.60
CA GLY A 70 -9.87 -18.09 -12.55
C GLY A 70 -8.45 -17.57 -12.37
N ALA A 71 -7.67 -18.10 -11.43
CA ALA A 71 -6.25 -17.76 -11.24
C ALA A 71 -5.38 -18.38 -12.36
N ASP A 72 -5.63 -19.65 -12.66
CA ASP A 72 -4.98 -20.40 -13.75
C ASP A 72 -5.57 -20.09 -15.13
N ARG A 73 -6.71 -19.39 -15.16
CA ARG A 73 -7.43 -19.01 -16.38
C ARG A 73 -7.78 -20.24 -17.22
N ALA A 74 -8.29 -21.29 -16.58
CA ALA A 74 -8.73 -22.48 -17.29
C ALA A 74 -10.06 -22.23 -18.03
N ASP A 75 -10.33 -22.97 -19.10
CA ASP A 75 -11.60 -22.90 -19.84
C ASP A 75 -12.83 -23.17 -18.94
N GLU A 76 -12.64 -24.02 -17.92
CA GLU A 76 -13.64 -24.41 -16.93
C GLU A 76 -14.02 -23.24 -15.98
N ASP A 77 -13.19 -22.19 -15.91
CA ASP A 77 -13.40 -20.98 -15.12
C ASP A 77 -14.33 -19.98 -15.84
N THR A 78 -15.38 -20.51 -16.46
CA THR A 78 -16.44 -19.73 -17.08
C THR A 78 -17.71 -19.81 -16.23
N VAL A 79 -18.34 -18.66 -16.02
CA VAL A 79 -19.62 -18.53 -15.34
C VAL A 79 -20.68 -18.16 -16.36
N GLU A 80 -21.69 -19.02 -16.43
CA GLU A 80 -22.89 -18.80 -17.23
C GLU A 80 -24.12 -18.78 -16.32
N VAL A 81 -24.92 -17.73 -16.44
CA VAL A 81 -26.19 -17.56 -15.75
C VAL A 81 -27.28 -17.44 -16.82
N ALA A 82 -28.10 -18.46 -16.95
CA ALA A 82 -29.24 -18.48 -17.87
C ALA A 82 -30.53 -18.81 -17.12
N PHE A 83 -31.64 -18.23 -17.58
CA PHE A 83 -32.97 -18.61 -17.11
C PHE A 83 -33.53 -19.69 -18.03
N SER A 84 -34.14 -20.73 -17.46
CA SER A 84 -34.61 -21.92 -18.19
C SER A 84 -35.63 -21.64 -19.30
N GLU A 85 -36.27 -20.48 -19.29
CA GLU A 85 -37.35 -20.11 -20.21
C GLU A 85 -37.02 -18.88 -21.08
N SER A 86 -35.81 -18.30 -20.96
CA SER A 86 -35.40 -17.11 -21.71
C SER A 86 -34.11 -17.38 -22.49
N PRO A 87 -33.98 -16.89 -23.74
CA PRO A 87 -32.71 -16.92 -24.47
C PRO A 87 -31.68 -15.91 -23.90
N ALA A 88 -32.02 -15.21 -22.81
CA ALA A 88 -31.15 -14.26 -22.17
C ALA A 88 -30.09 -14.97 -21.30
N VAL A 89 -28.84 -14.52 -21.41
CA VAL A 89 -27.68 -15.15 -20.76
C VAL A 89 -26.76 -14.09 -20.14
N GLY A 90 -26.24 -14.36 -18.96
CA GLY A 90 -25.13 -13.66 -18.32
C GLY A 90 -23.87 -14.49 -18.40
N LEU A 91 -22.77 -13.90 -18.83
CA LEU A 91 -21.49 -14.56 -19.09
C LEU A 91 -20.36 -13.83 -18.35
N LEU A 92 -19.40 -14.58 -17.83
CA LEU A 92 -18.13 -14.10 -17.29
C LEU A 92 -17.09 -15.19 -17.52
N ALA A 93 -15.89 -14.84 -18.00
CA ALA A 93 -14.82 -15.80 -18.24
C ALA A 93 -13.47 -15.23 -17.79
N PHE A 94 -12.59 -16.05 -17.21
CA PHE A 94 -11.22 -15.66 -16.86
C PHE A 94 -10.21 -16.01 -17.97
N ASP A 95 -10.48 -17.07 -18.72
CA ASP A 95 -9.66 -17.41 -19.88
C ASP A 95 -9.82 -16.39 -21.02
N LYS A 96 -8.70 -16.04 -21.65
CA LYS A 96 -8.65 -14.99 -22.69
C LYS A 96 -9.21 -15.50 -24.01
N ASP A 97 -8.86 -16.72 -24.39
CA ASP A 97 -9.28 -17.30 -25.67
C ASP A 97 -10.78 -17.57 -25.63
N ARG A 98 -11.27 -18.13 -24.52
CA ARG A 98 -12.69 -18.37 -24.28
C ARG A 98 -13.50 -17.07 -24.21
N ALA A 99 -12.99 -16.04 -23.53
CA ALA A 99 -13.63 -14.73 -23.51
C ALA A 99 -13.74 -14.15 -24.94
N GLN A 100 -12.69 -14.31 -25.75
CA GLN A 100 -12.70 -13.89 -27.15
C GLN A 100 -13.70 -14.69 -28.01
N GLU A 101 -13.79 -16.01 -27.83
CA GLU A 101 -14.80 -16.84 -28.50
C GLU A 101 -16.23 -16.41 -28.17
N LEU A 102 -16.48 -16.08 -26.90
CA LEU A 102 -17.78 -15.60 -26.43
C LEU A 102 -18.04 -14.14 -26.81
N GLY A 103 -17.02 -13.41 -27.27
CA GLY A 103 -17.08 -11.99 -27.60
C GLY A 103 -17.33 -11.12 -26.36
N ILE A 104 -16.69 -11.44 -25.25
CA ILE A 104 -16.76 -10.72 -23.97
C ILE A 104 -15.35 -10.34 -23.49
N PRO A 105 -15.19 -9.31 -22.65
CA PRO A 105 -13.92 -9.05 -21.99
C PRO A 105 -13.61 -10.13 -20.94
N PHE A 106 -12.33 -10.45 -20.76
CA PHE A 106 -11.89 -11.42 -19.76
C PHE A 106 -11.81 -10.80 -18.35
N SER A 107 -12.10 -11.59 -17.34
CA SER A 107 -11.91 -11.27 -15.92
C SER A 107 -10.51 -11.67 -15.46
N THR A 108 -10.05 -11.13 -14.34
CA THR A 108 -8.71 -11.41 -13.81
C THR A 108 -8.76 -11.61 -12.31
N ASN A 109 -8.32 -12.79 -11.87
CA ASN A 109 -8.10 -13.07 -10.45
C ASN A 109 -6.60 -12.85 -10.14
N ASN A 110 -6.31 -11.82 -9.36
CA ASN A 110 -4.96 -11.41 -8.95
C ASN A 110 -4.81 -11.49 -7.41
N LEU A 111 -5.53 -12.41 -6.75
CA LEU A 111 -5.61 -12.50 -5.29
C LEU A 111 -4.31 -12.95 -4.63
N GLU A 112 -3.56 -13.86 -5.25
CA GLU A 112 -2.35 -14.46 -4.66
C GLU A 112 -1.05 -13.95 -5.29
N LYS A 113 -1.15 -13.03 -6.24
CA LYS A 113 0.00 -12.50 -6.97
C LYS A 113 0.51 -11.23 -6.30
N SER A 114 1.82 -11.17 -6.15
CA SER A 114 2.56 -10.04 -5.56
C SER A 114 2.75 -8.85 -6.50
N THR A 115 2.38 -8.99 -7.77
CA THR A 115 2.47 -7.93 -8.78
C THR A 115 1.11 -7.59 -9.36
N ALA A 116 0.93 -6.35 -9.80
CA ALA A 116 -0.27 -5.96 -10.53
C ALA A 116 -0.33 -6.65 -11.91
N GLU A 117 -1.51 -7.11 -12.31
CA GLU A 117 -1.73 -7.76 -13.61
C GLU A 117 -2.67 -6.97 -14.49
N GLU A 118 -2.51 -7.08 -15.81
CA GLU A 118 -3.45 -6.49 -16.76
C GLU A 118 -4.74 -7.32 -16.85
N GLY A 119 -5.88 -6.67 -16.56
CA GLY A 119 -7.22 -7.22 -16.75
C GLY A 119 -8.05 -6.35 -17.69
N ALA A 120 -8.56 -6.91 -18.77
CA ALA A 120 -9.43 -6.26 -19.79
C ALA A 120 -9.22 -4.74 -19.98
N GLY A 121 -7.96 -4.33 -20.25
CA GLY A 121 -7.63 -2.92 -20.54
C GLY A 121 -7.35 -2.04 -19.33
N ARG A 122 -7.19 -2.61 -18.12
CA ARG A 122 -6.75 -1.90 -16.92
C ARG A 122 -5.77 -2.71 -16.08
N LEU A 123 -5.03 -2.02 -15.22
CA LEU A 123 -4.16 -2.65 -14.24
C LEU A 123 -4.99 -3.07 -13.02
N VAL A 124 -4.98 -4.36 -12.71
CA VAL A 124 -5.57 -4.95 -11.50
C VAL A 124 -4.47 -4.97 -10.44
N PRO A 125 -4.65 -4.27 -9.30
CA PRO A 125 -3.62 -4.23 -8.26
C PRO A 125 -3.35 -5.64 -7.70
N MET A 126 -2.19 -5.81 -7.07
CA MET A 126 -1.90 -7.02 -6.27
C MET A 126 -3.02 -7.25 -5.24
N ASN A 127 -3.28 -8.52 -4.89
CA ASN A 127 -4.38 -8.92 -4.03
C ASN A 127 -5.74 -8.35 -4.49
N GLY A 128 -5.96 -8.34 -5.81
CA GLY A 128 -7.13 -7.74 -6.44
C GLY A 128 -7.88 -8.74 -7.29
N ILE A 129 -9.18 -8.53 -7.47
CA ILE A 129 -9.99 -9.27 -8.44
C ILE A 129 -10.64 -8.24 -9.34
N HIS A 130 -10.63 -8.51 -10.64
CA HIS A 130 -11.36 -7.74 -11.63
C HIS A 130 -12.35 -8.65 -12.33
N LEU A 131 -13.65 -8.43 -12.10
CA LEU A 131 -14.73 -9.21 -12.70
C LEU A 131 -15.45 -8.38 -13.76
N VAL A 132 -15.59 -8.95 -14.94
CA VAL A 132 -16.35 -8.37 -16.05
C VAL A 132 -17.46 -9.33 -16.44
N GLY A 133 -18.70 -8.98 -16.07
CA GLY A 133 -19.89 -9.72 -16.45
C GLY A 133 -20.59 -9.07 -17.63
N VAL A 134 -21.00 -9.87 -18.62
CA VAL A 134 -21.75 -9.42 -19.79
C VAL A 134 -23.09 -10.12 -19.85
N GLY A 135 -24.18 -9.36 -19.85
CA GLY A 135 -25.53 -9.88 -20.03
C GLY A 135 -26.07 -9.57 -21.42
N ARG A 136 -26.71 -10.55 -22.04
CA ARG A 136 -27.32 -10.45 -23.37
C ARG A 136 -28.80 -10.80 -23.26
N CYS A 137 -29.67 -9.92 -23.75
CA CYS A 137 -31.10 -10.18 -23.90
C CYS A 137 -31.57 -9.61 -25.25
N GLY A 138 -31.94 -10.50 -26.18
CA GLY A 138 -32.28 -10.11 -27.55
C GLY A 138 -31.11 -9.45 -28.28
N ALA A 139 -31.30 -8.21 -28.75
CA ALA A 139 -30.25 -7.43 -29.40
C ALA A 139 -29.45 -6.54 -28.43
N VAL A 140 -29.83 -6.53 -27.14
CA VAL A 140 -29.19 -5.67 -26.14
C VAL A 140 -28.11 -6.44 -25.41
N THR A 141 -26.93 -5.84 -25.31
CA THR A 141 -25.80 -6.32 -24.51
C THR A 141 -25.45 -5.26 -23.49
N ARG A 142 -25.26 -5.67 -22.23
CA ARG A 142 -24.83 -4.80 -21.12
C ARG A 142 -23.64 -5.42 -20.42
N THR A 143 -22.70 -4.57 -20.04
CA THR A 143 -21.47 -4.97 -19.35
C THR A 143 -21.43 -4.34 -17.97
N VAL A 144 -21.06 -5.14 -16.98
CA VAL A 144 -20.87 -4.71 -15.60
C VAL A 144 -19.45 -5.09 -15.21
N GLU A 145 -18.73 -4.10 -14.72
CA GLU A 145 -17.35 -4.23 -14.29
C GLU A 145 -17.27 -4.00 -12.79
N ALA A 146 -16.59 -4.91 -12.07
CA ALA A 146 -16.36 -4.81 -10.65
C ALA A 146 -14.89 -5.08 -10.33
N VAL A 147 -14.25 -4.15 -9.63
CA VAL A 147 -12.90 -4.36 -9.08
C VAL A 147 -13.03 -4.51 -7.57
N PHE A 148 -12.58 -5.65 -7.08
CA PHE A 148 -12.52 -5.97 -5.66
C PHE A 148 -11.09 -5.90 -5.19
N HIS A 149 -10.84 -5.11 -4.16
CA HIS A 149 -9.55 -5.08 -3.51
C HIS A 149 -9.62 -5.88 -2.21
N CYS A 150 -8.69 -6.82 -2.09
CA CYS A 150 -8.50 -7.63 -0.91
C CYS A 150 -7.27 -7.08 -0.18
N PRO A 151 -7.44 -6.39 0.96
CA PRO A 151 -6.30 -5.86 1.68
C PRO A 151 -5.42 -7.01 2.22
N PRO A 152 -4.08 -6.82 2.22
CA PRO A 152 -3.10 -7.84 2.56
C PRO A 152 -3.29 -8.51 3.94
N PHE A 153 -3.75 -7.74 4.93
CA PHE A 153 -4.16 -8.22 6.26
C PHE A 153 -5.41 -7.45 6.68
N PRO A 154 -6.63 -7.98 6.93
CA PRO A 154 -7.83 -7.18 7.14
C PRO A 154 -7.99 -6.72 8.59
N TYR A 155 -7.26 -7.32 9.53
CA TYR A 155 -7.36 -7.07 10.96
C TYR A 155 -6.34 -6.02 11.40
N ALA A 156 -6.71 -5.12 12.31
CA ALA A 156 -5.76 -4.33 13.08
C ALA A 156 -5.19 -5.15 14.25
N LEU A 157 -6.04 -6.03 14.79
CA LEU A 157 -5.77 -6.86 15.96
C LEU A 157 -6.24 -8.29 15.67
N ALA A 158 -5.33 -9.25 15.76
CA ALA A 158 -5.65 -10.66 15.63
C ALA A 158 -5.07 -11.47 16.79
N ALA A 159 -5.89 -12.36 17.37
CA ALA A 159 -5.50 -13.19 18.49
C ALA A 159 -5.92 -14.64 18.30
N ALA A 160 -5.01 -15.58 18.58
CA ALA A 160 -5.29 -16.99 18.64
C ALA A 160 -6.12 -17.34 19.90
N GLY A 161 -5.81 -16.72 21.04
CA GLY A 161 -6.57 -16.80 22.29
C GLY A 161 -7.59 -15.68 22.47
N ARG A 162 -7.89 -15.33 23.73
CA ARG A 162 -8.92 -14.34 24.07
C ARG A 162 -8.40 -12.93 23.85
N VAL A 163 -9.32 -11.99 23.58
CA VAL A 163 -9.02 -10.55 23.59
C VAL A 163 -9.74 -9.91 24.75
N HIS A 164 -8.98 -9.36 25.70
CA HIS A 164 -9.50 -8.75 26.90
C HIS A 164 -9.07 -7.27 27.00
N SER A 165 -10.05 -6.39 27.23
CA SER A 165 -9.81 -4.95 27.38
C SER A 165 -10.37 -4.46 28.72
N GLU A 166 -9.48 -4.17 29.67
CA GLU A 166 -9.80 -3.62 31.00
C GLU A 166 -9.80 -2.09 31.01
N GLY A 167 -9.13 -1.46 30.03
CA GLY A 167 -9.05 -0.01 29.89
C GLY A 167 -9.64 0.48 28.57
N SER A 168 -9.57 1.79 28.31
CA SER A 168 -10.10 2.31 27.05
C SER A 168 -9.40 1.70 25.85
N LEU A 169 -10.17 1.30 24.84
CA LEU A 169 -9.64 0.69 23.62
C LEU A 169 -10.17 1.41 22.39
N THR A 170 -9.30 1.67 21.42
CA THR A 170 -9.73 2.12 20.09
C THR A 170 -9.09 1.24 19.04
N VAL A 171 -9.88 0.59 18.20
CA VAL A 171 -9.42 -0.18 17.03
C VAL A 171 -9.99 0.49 15.79
N ALA A 172 -9.14 1.10 14.97
CA ALA A 172 -9.57 1.86 13.82
C ALA A 172 -8.59 1.81 12.65
N GLY A 173 -9.05 2.17 11.45
CA GLY A 173 -8.15 2.43 10.34
C GLY A 173 -7.47 3.78 10.52
N LEU A 174 -6.27 3.92 9.97
CA LEU A 174 -5.55 5.20 9.90
C LEU A 174 -6.08 5.98 8.68
N PRO A 175 -6.53 7.23 8.88
CA PRO A 175 -6.89 8.13 7.78
C PRO A 175 -5.73 8.35 6.79
N GLU A 176 -6.04 8.74 5.56
CA GLU A 176 -5.03 8.91 4.49
C GLU A 176 -3.99 9.99 4.79
N ASP A 177 -4.37 10.99 5.60
CA ASP A 177 -3.47 12.06 6.03
C ASP A 177 -2.57 11.64 7.22
N GLY A 178 -2.70 10.40 7.72
CA GLY A 178 -1.92 9.85 8.82
C GLY A 178 -2.23 10.45 10.19
N ARG A 179 -3.27 11.30 10.30
CA ARG A 179 -3.61 11.97 11.56
C ARG A 179 -4.35 11.01 12.49
N LEU A 180 -3.93 11.00 13.75
CA LEU A 180 -4.54 10.18 14.80
C LEU A 180 -5.67 10.93 15.54
N ASP A 181 -5.68 12.26 15.49
CA ASP A 181 -6.70 13.10 16.11
C ASP A 181 -7.74 13.49 15.08
N VAL A 182 -8.53 12.49 14.69
CA VAL A 182 -9.59 12.60 13.68
C VAL A 182 -10.91 12.22 14.35
N PRO A 183 -12.03 12.93 14.04
CA PRO A 183 -13.34 12.57 14.54
C PRO A 183 -13.67 11.10 14.25
N VAL A 184 -14.38 10.44 15.15
CA VAL A 184 -14.74 9.02 15.03
C VAL A 184 -15.43 8.69 13.71
N GLU A 185 -16.19 9.63 13.18
CA GLU A 185 -16.97 9.51 11.93
C GLU A 185 -16.08 9.42 10.68
N ASP A 186 -14.88 9.98 10.76
CA ASP A 186 -13.91 10.06 9.67
C ASP A 186 -12.84 8.96 9.78
N LEU A 187 -12.88 8.13 10.83
CA LEU A 187 -11.96 7.01 11.00
C LEU A 187 -12.35 5.86 10.06
N PRO A 188 -11.44 5.39 9.18
CA PRO A 188 -11.70 4.21 8.35
C PRO A 188 -11.96 2.96 9.19
N PRO A 189 -12.62 1.94 8.62
CA PRO A 189 -12.88 0.68 9.32
C PRO A 189 -11.58 -0.11 9.56
N ALA A 190 -11.45 -0.71 10.74
CA ALA A 190 -10.47 -1.76 11.00
C ALA A 190 -11.06 -2.87 11.86
N ASP A 191 -10.79 -4.10 11.47
CA ASP A 191 -11.39 -5.28 12.10
C ASP A 191 -10.51 -5.83 13.19
N MET A 192 -11.11 -6.64 14.05
CA MET A 192 -10.39 -7.48 14.98
C MET A 192 -10.87 -8.93 14.94
N VAL A 193 -9.99 -9.87 15.28
CA VAL A 193 -10.32 -11.29 15.36
C VAL A 193 -9.80 -11.95 16.64
N SER A 194 -10.60 -12.86 17.19
CA SER A 194 -10.28 -13.78 18.28
C SER A 194 -10.64 -15.21 17.89
N ASN A 195 -9.68 -16.13 17.96
CA ASN A 195 -9.88 -17.55 17.69
C ASN A 195 -10.17 -18.38 18.95
N SER A 196 -10.23 -17.76 20.13
CA SER A 196 -10.66 -18.45 21.35
C SER A 196 -12.10 -18.96 21.21
N GLN A 197 -12.38 -20.16 21.74
CA GLN A 197 -13.72 -20.75 21.82
C GLN A 197 -14.46 -20.37 23.10
N ASP A 198 -13.83 -19.60 23.97
CA ASP A 198 -14.35 -19.36 25.31
C ASP A 198 -15.61 -18.48 25.27
N SER A 199 -16.37 -18.55 26.37
CA SER A 199 -17.54 -17.69 26.56
C SER A 199 -17.19 -16.20 26.63
N ASP A 200 -15.93 -15.88 26.88
CA ASP A 200 -15.34 -14.54 27.00
C ASP A 200 -14.22 -14.34 25.97
N ALA A 201 -14.32 -14.99 24.80
CA ALA A 201 -13.33 -14.91 23.72
C ALA A 201 -12.98 -13.48 23.31
N VAL A 202 -13.94 -12.56 23.38
CA VAL A 202 -13.69 -11.12 23.38
C VAL A 202 -14.43 -10.52 24.57
N SER A 203 -13.72 -9.90 25.50
CA SER A 203 -14.29 -9.21 26.68
C SER A 203 -13.88 -7.74 26.67
N LEU A 204 -14.86 -6.84 26.57
CA LEU A 204 -14.69 -5.39 26.56
C LEU A 204 -15.35 -4.78 27.81
N GLU A 205 -14.54 -4.45 28.82
CA GLU A 205 -15.02 -4.01 30.15
C GLU A 205 -14.95 -2.50 30.35
N ALA A 206 -14.40 -1.77 29.40
CA ALA A 206 -14.17 -0.33 29.47
C ALA A 206 -14.52 0.37 28.14
N PRO A 207 -14.58 1.72 28.11
CA PRO A 207 -14.97 2.45 26.91
C PRO A 207 -14.17 2.03 25.68
N THR A 208 -14.85 1.45 24.70
CA THR A 208 -14.22 0.81 23.54
C THR A 208 -14.85 1.30 22.26
N LEU A 209 -14.01 1.68 21.29
CA LEU A 209 -14.43 2.04 19.94
C LEU A 209 -13.77 1.08 18.94
N ILE A 210 -14.57 0.36 18.15
CA ILE A 210 -14.09 -0.47 17.05
C ILE A 210 -14.81 -0.01 15.78
N THR A 211 -14.07 0.47 14.78
CA THR A 211 -14.69 1.03 13.56
C THR A 211 -15.03 -0.01 12.50
N GLY A 212 -14.43 -1.22 12.56
CA GLY A 212 -14.70 -2.33 11.64
C GLY A 212 -15.44 -3.49 12.30
N ASP A 213 -15.30 -4.69 11.72
CA ASP A 213 -15.96 -5.91 12.18
C ASP A 213 -15.23 -6.55 13.37
N VAL A 214 -15.99 -7.21 14.25
CA VAL A 214 -15.45 -8.05 15.33
C VAL A 214 -15.75 -9.50 15.00
N HIS A 215 -14.71 -10.29 14.77
CA HIS A 215 -14.82 -11.70 14.46
C HIS A 215 -14.38 -12.52 15.69
N SER A 216 -15.24 -13.41 16.19
CA SER A 216 -14.92 -14.25 17.33
C SER A 216 -15.42 -15.67 17.10
N ARG A 217 -14.54 -16.65 17.33
CA ARG A 217 -14.93 -18.07 17.34
C ARG A 217 -15.81 -18.40 18.55
N GLY A 218 -15.52 -17.78 19.69
CA GLY A 218 -16.29 -17.88 20.92
C GLY A 218 -17.36 -16.80 21.00
N GLN A 219 -17.72 -16.40 22.21
CA GLN A 219 -18.68 -15.34 22.45
C GLN A 219 -17.99 -13.98 22.64
N VAL A 220 -18.74 -12.92 22.39
CA VAL A 220 -18.31 -11.54 22.61
C VAL A 220 -19.12 -10.98 23.77
N GLN A 221 -18.43 -10.55 24.83
CA GLN A 221 -19.02 -9.97 26.03
C GLN A 221 -18.68 -8.48 26.13
N PHE A 222 -19.67 -7.73 26.60
CA PHE A 222 -19.55 -6.30 26.85
C PHE A 222 -20.05 -6.05 28.27
N ASP A 223 -19.35 -5.21 29.03
CA ASP A 223 -19.91 -4.67 30.26
C ASP A 223 -21.06 -3.71 29.90
N PRO A 224 -22.31 -3.94 30.37
CA PRO A 224 -23.44 -3.04 30.12
C PRO A 224 -23.23 -1.61 30.64
N ALA A 225 -22.31 -1.41 31.58
CA ALA A 225 -21.95 -0.10 32.11
C ALA A 225 -20.87 0.62 31.28
N ALA A 226 -20.16 -0.08 30.39
CA ALA A 226 -19.13 0.48 29.54
C ALA A 226 -19.71 1.07 28.24
N ASP A 227 -19.17 2.20 27.79
CA ASP A 227 -19.49 2.78 26.48
C ASP A 227 -18.75 2.03 25.36
N VAL A 228 -19.32 0.90 24.93
CA VAL A 228 -18.78 0.07 23.83
C VAL A 228 -19.50 0.40 22.53
N ARG A 229 -18.75 0.90 21.55
CA ARG A 229 -19.23 1.27 20.21
C ARG A 229 -18.50 0.47 19.16
N ILE A 230 -19.23 -0.45 18.52
CA ILE A 230 -18.76 -1.21 17.35
C ILE A 230 -19.54 -0.69 16.14
N LEU A 231 -18.84 -0.11 15.17
CA LEU A 231 -19.45 0.47 13.97
C LEU A 231 -19.65 -0.57 12.86
N GLY A 232 -18.86 -1.64 12.85
CA GLY A 232 -19.06 -2.79 11.97
C GLY A 232 -19.95 -3.87 12.56
N THR A 233 -19.83 -5.09 12.03
CA THR A 233 -20.65 -6.24 12.42
C THR A 233 -19.92 -7.10 13.46
N VAL A 234 -20.65 -7.55 14.48
CA VAL A 234 -20.17 -8.56 15.45
C VAL A 234 -20.56 -9.95 14.97
N ARG A 235 -19.56 -10.82 14.78
CA ARG A 235 -19.72 -12.22 14.36
C ARG A 235 -19.17 -13.15 15.43
N ALA A 236 -19.98 -13.43 16.45
CA ALA A 236 -19.69 -14.44 17.46
C ALA A 236 -19.99 -15.85 16.95
N GLY A 237 -19.32 -16.88 17.49
CA GLY A 237 -19.53 -18.27 17.10
C GLY A 237 -19.04 -18.62 15.69
N ALA A 238 -18.12 -17.83 15.13
CA ALA A 238 -17.69 -17.97 13.75
C ALA A 238 -16.54 -18.98 13.58
N ALA A 239 -16.14 -19.25 12.34
CA ALA A 239 -15.03 -20.17 12.07
C ALA A 239 -13.69 -19.54 12.48
N ALA A 240 -12.74 -20.39 12.92
CA ALA A 240 -11.38 -19.95 13.20
C ALA A 240 -10.73 -19.37 11.93
N VAL A 241 -9.99 -18.28 12.10
CA VAL A 241 -9.20 -17.65 11.05
C VAL A 241 -7.78 -18.17 11.13
N GLU A 242 -7.17 -18.50 10.00
CA GLU A 242 -5.74 -18.82 9.95
C GLU A 242 -4.92 -17.56 10.24
N LEU A 243 -4.15 -17.60 11.33
CA LEU A 243 -3.20 -16.56 11.68
C LEU A 243 -1.82 -16.95 11.14
N PRO A 244 -0.99 -15.98 10.73
CA PRO A 244 0.37 -16.30 10.30
C PRO A 244 1.16 -16.87 11.47
N ASP A 245 2.08 -17.75 11.13
CA ASP A 245 3.07 -18.32 12.03
C ASP A 245 4.44 -17.72 11.67
N LEU A 246 5.04 -17.00 12.61
CA LEU A 246 6.29 -16.27 12.41
C LEU A 246 7.34 -16.75 13.39
N ASP A 247 8.19 -17.65 12.91
CA ASP A 247 9.33 -18.18 13.65
C ASP A 247 10.47 -17.13 13.73
N PRO A 248 10.84 -16.61 14.92
CA PRO A 248 11.97 -15.72 15.12
C PRO A 248 13.30 -16.31 14.63
N GLU A 249 13.49 -17.64 14.70
CA GLU A 249 14.72 -18.30 14.24
C GLU A 249 14.95 -18.10 12.74
N SER A 250 13.88 -17.91 11.96
CA SER A 250 13.99 -17.56 10.53
C SER A 250 14.66 -16.20 10.29
N PHE A 251 14.78 -15.37 11.33
CA PHE A 251 15.46 -14.08 11.33
C PHE A 251 16.84 -14.13 12.03
N ASP A 252 17.36 -15.29 12.44
CA ASP A 252 18.71 -15.36 13.03
C ASP A 252 19.77 -15.04 11.95
N PRO A 253 20.53 -13.94 12.05
CA PRO A 253 21.56 -13.62 11.07
C PRO A 253 22.65 -14.69 10.98
N ALA A 254 22.87 -15.49 12.03
CA ALA A 254 23.78 -16.63 12.00
C ALA A 254 23.23 -17.77 11.14
N ALA A 255 21.94 -18.10 11.28
CA ALA A 255 21.26 -19.11 10.45
C ALA A 255 21.15 -18.67 8.98
N LEU A 256 20.96 -17.37 8.77
CA LEU A 256 20.95 -16.76 7.45
C LEU A 256 22.34 -16.65 6.81
N GLU A 257 23.42 -17.03 7.50
CA GLU A 257 24.81 -16.83 7.08
C GLU A 257 25.09 -15.39 6.61
N ALA A 258 24.49 -14.42 7.30
CA ALA A 258 24.64 -13.00 7.01
C ALA A 258 25.73 -12.38 7.91
N GLY A 259 26.25 -11.21 7.54
CA GLY A 259 27.17 -10.47 8.41
C GLY A 259 26.42 -9.86 9.61
N TYR A 260 26.90 -10.11 10.84
CA TYR A 260 26.33 -9.54 12.05
C TYR A 260 27.37 -9.18 13.12
N GLU A 261 27.00 -8.24 14.00
CA GLU A 261 27.73 -7.91 15.22
C GLU A 261 27.25 -8.77 16.39
N VAL A 262 28.18 -9.35 17.14
CA VAL A 262 27.87 -10.06 18.40
C VAL A 262 27.82 -9.05 19.54
N LEU A 263 26.66 -8.89 20.17
CA LEU A 263 26.49 -8.08 21.36
C LEU A 263 27.13 -8.78 22.56
N ALA A 264 28.30 -8.32 22.99
CA ALA A 264 29.09 -8.97 24.03
C ALA A 264 28.48 -8.81 25.43
N GLU A 265 27.89 -7.65 25.72
CA GLU A 265 27.30 -7.34 27.02
C GLU A 265 25.84 -7.80 27.10
N SER A 266 25.39 -8.18 28.30
CA SER A 266 23.98 -8.47 28.58
C SER A 266 23.20 -7.23 29.03
N ILE A 267 23.88 -6.14 29.36
CA ILE A 267 23.27 -4.90 29.86
C ILE A 267 23.93 -3.70 29.19
N TYR A 268 23.17 -2.93 28.41
CA TYR A 268 23.61 -1.67 27.82
C TYR A 268 22.91 -0.51 28.54
N SER A 269 23.69 0.26 29.31
CA SER A 269 23.15 1.30 30.20
C SER A 269 23.74 2.69 30.04
N GLU A 270 24.83 2.82 29.29
CA GLU A 270 25.58 4.08 29.24
C GLU A 270 24.99 5.11 28.29
N SER A 271 24.26 4.71 27.24
CA SER A 271 23.60 5.60 26.26
C SER A 271 22.44 4.87 25.56
N PRO A 272 21.56 5.59 24.82
CA PRO A 272 20.69 4.93 23.86
C PRO A 272 21.52 4.01 22.96
N THR A 273 21.12 2.76 22.87
CA THR A 273 21.84 1.77 22.06
C THR A 273 21.36 1.92 20.63
N VAL A 274 22.27 2.27 19.71
CA VAL A 274 21.96 2.40 18.28
C VAL A 274 22.55 1.20 17.56
N LEU A 275 21.70 0.44 16.87
CA LEU A 275 22.11 -0.72 16.08
C LEU A 275 21.95 -0.43 14.59
N ILE A 276 22.85 -0.96 13.77
CA ILE A 276 22.87 -0.85 12.31
C ILE A 276 23.19 -2.23 11.73
N GLY A 277 22.48 -2.68 10.69
CA GLY A 277 22.70 -3.99 10.07
C GLY A 277 22.31 -5.15 10.99
N GLY A 278 22.97 -6.30 10.87
CA GLY A 278 22.70 -7.46 11.71
C GLY A 278 23.36 -7.35 13.08
N ALA A 279 22.61 -7.57 14.16
CA ALA A 279 23.09 -7.68 15.53
C ALA A 279 22.53 -8.94 16.18
N ARG A 280 23.37 -9.70 16.89
CA ARG A 280 22.99 -10.97 17.51
C ARG A 280 23.44 -11.00 18.97
N ARG A 281 22.57 -11.47 19.87
CA ARG A 281 22.90 -11.76 21.27
C ARG A 281 22.55 -13.19 21.61
N GLU A 282 23.49 -13.91 22.23
CA GLU A 282 23.22 -15.16 22.94
C GLU A 282 22.87 -14.88 24.39
N GLY A 283 21.71 -15.37 24.84
CA GLY A 283 21.13 -15.08 26.14
C GLY A 283 20.39 -13.74 26.21
N SER A 284 19.78 -13.45 27.36
CA SER A 284 18.94 -12.27 27.53
C SER A 284 19.72 -10.94 27.40
N LEU A 285 19.02 -9.92 26.90
CA LEU A 285 19.51 -8.56 26.67
C LEU A 285 18.67 -7.53 27.43
N LEU A 286 19.33 -6.67 28.19
CA LEU A 286 18.73 -5.50 28.85
C LEU A 286 19.31 -4.21 28.28
N VAL A 287 18.47 -3.34 27.75
CA VAL A 287 18.85 -1.99 27.29
C VAL A 287 18.13 -0.98 28.16
N THR A 288 18.84 -0.20 28.98
CA THR A 288 18.18 0.62 30.02
C THR A 288 17.89 2.07 29.60
N ARG A 289 18.45 2.54 28.48
CA ARG A 289 18.34 3.94 28.02
C ARG A 289 17.75 4.08 26.61
N GLY A 290 16.96 3.10 26.19
CA GLY A 290 16.28 3.02 24.90
C GLY A 290 17.10 2.31 23.84
N LEU A 291 16.39 1.68 22.91
CA LEU A 291 16.95 0.97 21.77
C LEU A 291 16.49 1.66 20.48
N GLN A 292 17.45 2.07 19.65
CA GLN A 292 17.20 2.67 18.36
C GLN A 292 17.77 1.75 17.26
N LEU A 293 16.92 1.38 16.31
CA LEU A 293 17.32 0.62 15.13
C LEU A 293 17.46 1.58 13.94
N ASP A 294 18.56 1.48 13.20
CA ASP A 294 18.77 2.27 11.98
C ASP A 294 19.05 1.31 10.82
N GLY A 295 17.97 0.76 10.28
CA GLY A 295 18.03 -0.31 9.29
C GLY A 295 18.69 -1.57 9.88
N ALA A 296 18.29 -1.94 11.10
CA ALA A 296 18.92 -3.03 11.84
C ALA A 296 18.00 -4.23 12.05
N LEU A 297 18.61 -5.41 12.10
CA LEU A 297 18.00 -6.67 12.53
C LEU A 297 18.67 -7.07 13.84
N LEU A 298 17.94 -7.02 14.93
CA LEU A 298 18.37 -7.51 16.24
C LEU A 298 17.78 -8.89 16.47
N PHE A 299 18.63 -9.91 16.59
CA PHE A 299 18.24 -11.24 17.04
C PHE A 299 18.73 -11.49 18.48
N VAL A 300 17.83 -11.90 19.37
CA VAL A 300 18.15 -12.24 20.77
C VAL A 300 17.69 -13.66 21.05
N ASP A 301 18.64 -14.55 21.30
CA ASP A 301 18.38 -15.90 21.78
C ASP A 301 18.18 -15.91 23.30
N GLY A 302 17.01 -15.48 23.76
CA GLY A 302 16.66 -15.25 25.16
C GLY A 302 15.65 -14.12 25.32
N ASP A 303 15.58 -13.51 26.51
CA ASP A 303 14.62 -12.42 26.77
C ASP A 303 15.19 -11.05 26.38
N LEU A 304 14.35 -10.15 25.87
CA LEU A 304 14.70 -8.76 25.60
C LEU A 304 13.92 -7.82 26.52
N THR A 305 14.63 -7.01 27.31
CA THR A 305 14.04 -5.89 28.04
C THR A 305 14.62 -4.57 27.56
N VAL A 306 13.76 -3.66 27.11
CA VAL A 306 14.14 -2.30 26.71
C VAL A 306 13.43 -1.31 27.60
N ASP A 307 14.17 -0.67 28.49
CA ASP A 307 13.71 0.51 29.22
C ASP A 307 14.17 1.77 28.48
N GLY A 308 13.30 2.76 28.36
CA GLY A 308 13.56 4.02 27.64
C GLY A 308 12.96 4.09 26.23
N GLY A 309 12.24 3.05 25.80
CA GLY A 309 11.52 3.01 24.53
C GLY A 309 12.29 2.34 23.39
N LEU A 310 11.53 1.94 22.36
CA LEU A 310 12.03 1.36 21.12
C LEU A 310 11.70 2.33 19.97
N SER A 311 12.68 2.66 19.12
CA SER A 311 12.51 3.61 18.02
C SER A 311 13.34 3.25 16.79
N GLY A 312 13.06 3.93 15.67
CA GLY A 312 13.79 3.79 14.42
C GLY A 312 13.19 2.78 13.44
N LEU A 313 14.03 2.24 12.57
CA LEU A 313 13.68 1.35 11.46
C LEU A 313 14.40 0.01 11.63
N GLY A 314 13.66 -1.09 11.71
CA GLY A 314 14.30 -2.40 11.84
C GLY A 314 13.38 -3.54 12.26
N ILE A 315 14.00 -4.68 12.49
CA ILE A 315 13.37 -5.93 12.93
C ILE A 315 14.01 -6.35 14.25
N VAL A 316 13.18 -6.74 15.22
CA VAL A 316 13.58 -7.32 16.50
C VAL A 316 12.99 -8.72 16.57
N ALA A 317 13.84 -9.74 16.53
CA ALA A 317 13.47 -11.15 16.61
C ALA A 317 13.99 -11.74 17.93
N VAL A 318 13.12 -12.35 18.72
CA VAL A 318 13.42 -12.78 20.10
C VAL A 318 12.81 -14.15 20.38
N THR A 319 13.61 -15.11 20.85
CA THR A 319 13.12 -16.48 21.18
C THR A 319 12.50 -16.57 22.59
N GLY A 320 12.73 -15.58 23.45
CA GLY A 320 12.13 -15.46 24.79
C GLY A 320 11.08 -14.35 24.87
N ASP A 321 10.90 -13.77 26.06
CA ASP A 321 9.95 -12.68 26.30
C ASP A 321 10.48 -11.31 25.84
N VAL A 322 9.61 -10.45 25.31
CA VAL A 322 9.92 -9.04 25.01
C VAL A 322 9.19 -8.10 25.96
N THR A 323 9.93 -7.26 26.67
CA THR A 323 9.37 -6.20 27.51
C THR A 323 9.90 -4.84 27.09
N VAL A 324 9.02 -3.96 26.60
CA VAL A 324 9.37 -2.58 26.25
C VAL A 324 8.66 -1.62 27.20
N ARG A 325 9.46 -0.77 27.86
CA ARG A 325 8.98 0.28 28.76
C ARG A 325 9.46 1.65 28.33
N GLY A 326 8.57 2.63 28.43
CA GLY A 326 8.90 4.03 28.27
C GLY A 326 8.25 4.66 27.05
N ARG A 327 8.83 5.74 26.57
CA ARG A 327 8.28 6.53 25.48
C ARG A 327 8.82 6.03 24.14
N ALA A 328 7.93 5.63 23.25
CA ALA A 328 8.25 5.43 21.84
C ALA A 328 7.80 6.67 21.05
N ASP A 329 8.65 7.14 20.12
CA ASP A 329 8.50 8.45 19.47
C ASP A 329 7.57 8.42 18.25
N LEU A 330 6.89 9.54 17.99
CA LEU A 330 5.91 9.78 16.91
C LEU A 330 6.54 10.09 15.55
N SER A 331 7.81 9.72 15.33
CA SER A 331 8.43 10.03 14.04
C SER A 331 7.83 9.10 12.97
N GLY A 332 7.27 9.66 11.90
CA GLY A 332 6.73 8.89 10.77
C GLY A 332 7.78 8.07 10.00
N ALA A 333 9.06 8.21 10.37
CA ALA A 333 10.17 7.39 9.89
C ALA A 333 10.34 6.09 10.68
N ASN A 334 9.65 5.92 11.82
CA ASN A 334 9.72 4.70 12.62
C ASN A 334 8.88 3.59 11.95
N HIS A 335 9.51 2.47 11.60
CA HIS A 335 8.85 1.25 11.15
C HIS A 335 9.58 0.06 11.77
N LEU A 336 8.94 -0.56 12.75
CA LEU A 336 9.52 -1.62 13.56
C LEU A 336 8.70 -2.89 13.40
N ALA A 337 9.38 -4.01 13.16
CA ALA A 337 8.80 -5.32 13.37
C ALA A 337 9.33 -5.90 14.67
N VAL A 338 8.43 -6.35 15.55
CA VAL A 338 8.77 -7.14 16.73
C VAL A 338 8.20 -8.53 16.52
N VAL A 339 9.04 -9.55 16.51
CA VAL A 339 8.69 -10.96 16.34
C VAL A 339 9.23 -11.72 17.55
N CYS A 340 8.36 -12.43 18.25
CA CYS A 340 8.65 -12.99 19.57
C CYS A 340 7.97 -14.34 19.75
N ASP A 341 8.72 -15.36 20.18
CA ASP A 341 8.15 -16.67 20.60
C ASP A 341 7.55 -16.60 22.01
N GLY A 342 8.13 -15.77 22.88
CA GLY A 342 7.61 -15.56 24.22
C GLY A 342 6.44 -14.58 24.24
N SER A 343 6.22 -13.99 25.41
CA SER A 343 5.22 -12.95 25.63
C SER A 343 5.75 -11.56 25.28
N VAL A 344 4.92 -10.73 24.65
CA VAL A 344 5.25 -9.31 24.40
C VAL A 344 4.50 -8.41 25.38
N ARG A 345 5.23 -7.58 26.12
CA ARG A 345 4.69 -6.56 27.03
C ARG A 345 5.13 -5.16 26.61
N LEU A 346 4.18 -4.34 26.21
CA LEU A 346 4.40 -2.94 25.81
C LEU A 346 3.78 -1.99 26.84
N SER A 347 4.60 -1.14 27.46
CA SER A 347 4.12 -0.18 28.47
C SER A 347 4.56 1.24 28.13
N GLY A 348 3.57 2.09 27.84
CA GLY A 348 3.77 3.50 27.55
C GLY A 348 3.49 4.43 28.75
N GLN A 349 3.77 5.71 28.54
CA GLN A 349 3.43 6.80 29.47
C GLN A 349 2.04 7.42 29.18
N GLY A 350 1.34 6.93 28.16
CA GLY A 350 0.07 7.46 27.69
C GLY A 350 -0.12 7.16 26.21
N SER A 351 -1.31 6.73 25.79
CA SER A 351 -1.59 6.39 24.40
C SER A 351 -1.48 7.58 23.45
N GLY A 352 -1.64 8.82 23.93
CA GLY A 352 -1.37 10.04 23.15
C GLY A 352 0.11 10.41 23.02
N ASN A 353 1.03 9.74 23.73
CA ASN A 353 2.45 10.13 23.82
C ASN A 353 3.43 8.98 23.54
N SER A 354 2.95 7.74 23.45
CA SER A 354 3.77 6.53 23.27
C SER A 354 3.24 5.76 22.06
N PHE A 355 4.09 5.62 21.03
CA PHE A 355 3.67 5.11 19.73
C PHE A 355 4.62 4.05 19.21
N LEU A 356 4.09 2.89 18.83
CA LEU A 356 4.81 1.87 18.10
C LEU A 356 4.24 1.81 16.69
N HIS A 357 5.08 2.04 15.68
CA HIS A 357 4.70 1.97 14.28
C HIS A 357 5.29 0.72 13.65
N GLY A 358 4.45 -0.15 13.10
CA GLY A 358 4.85 -1.37 12.39
C GLY A 358 4.10 -2.62 12.84
N LEU A 359 4.76 -3.78 12.80
CA LEU A 359 4.15 -5.08 13.10
C LEU A 359 4.60 -5.58 14.46
N VAL A 360 3.67 -6.10 15.25
CA VAL A 360 4.00 -6.87 16.44
C VAL A 360 3.41 -8.27 16.35
N TYR A 361 4.28 -9.27 16.43
CA TYR A 361 3.96 -10.68 16.50
C TYR A 361 4.46 -11.26 17.83
N SER A 362 3.61 -12.04 18.47
CA SER A 362 3.87 -12.75 19.72
C SER A 362 3.27 -14.14 19.60
N GLU A 363 4.02 -15.21 19.88
CA GLU A 363 3.38 -16.51 20.12
C GLU A 363 2.77 -16.55 21.51
N GLY A 364 3.47 -16.05 22.54
CA GLY A 364 2.93 -15.93 23.89
C GLY A 364 1.88 -14.83 24.09
N LEU A 365 1.54 -14.57 25.35
CA LEU A 365 0.67 -13.47 25.77
C LEU A 365 1.13 -12.12 25.19
N PHE A 366 0.21 -11.39 24.57
CA PHE A 366 0.43 -9.99 24.24
C PHE A 366 -0.25 -9.09 25.26
N ALA A 367 0.51 -8.22 25.92
CA ALA A 367 -0.03 -7.22 26.84
C ALA A 367 0.42 -5.81 26.46
N ALA A 368 -0.53 -4.88 26.36
CA ALA A 368 -0.22 -3.48 26.11
C ALA A 368 -0.94 -2.55 27.09
N ASP A 369 -0.23 -1.55 27.59
CA ASP A 369 -0.74 -0.57 28.55
C ASP A 369 -0.31 0.85 28.16
N ARG A 370 -1.30 1.76 28.04
CA ARG A 370 -1.11 3.18 27.76
C ARG A 370 -0.22 3.46 26.53
N ILE A 371 -0.47 2.77 25.42
CA ILE A 371 0.28 2.90 24.16
C ILE A 371 -0.64 2.97 22.94
N THR A 372 -0.16 3.60 21.87
CA THR A 372 -0.76 3.52 20.54
C THR A 372 0.10 2.64 19.64
N VAL A 373 -0.50 1.63 19.00
CA VAL A 373 0.13 0.80 17.98
C VAL A 373 -0.44 1.20 16.62
N VAL A 374 0.42 1.54 15.66
CA VAL A 374 0.04 1.89 14.28
C VAL A 374 0.62 0.83 13.34
N GLY A 375 -0.21 -0.09 12.87
CA GLY A 375 0.19 -1.20 12.01
C GLY A 375 -0.67 -2.44 12.23
N GLY A 376 -0.02 -3.57 12.47
CA GLY A 376 -0.67 -4.85 12.74
C GLY A 376 -0.21 -5.45 14.07
N LEU A 377 -1.15 -6.03 14.82
CA LEU A 377 -0.88 -6.76 16.04
C LEU A 377 -1.42 -8.19 15.87
N ILE A 378 -0.55 -9.17 16.04
CA ILE A 378 -0.85 -10.59 15.89
C ILE A 378 -0.33 -11.33 17.12
N ALA A 379 -1.23 -11.94 17.89
CA ALA A 379 -0.90 -12.94 18.89
C ALA A 379 -1.21 -14.33 18.31
N GLY A 380 -0.18 -15.03 17.82
CA GLY A 380 -0.31 -16.23 16.99
C GLY A 380 -0.39 -17.54 17.78
N GLY A 381 0.16 -17.59 19.00
CA GLY A 381 0.29 -18.85 19.72
C GLY A 381 -1.04 -19.39 20.24
N ALA A 382 -1.22 -20.69 20.09
CA ALA A 382 -2.48 -21.35 20.34
C ALA A 382 -2.96 -21.20 21.80
N GLY A 383 -4.02 -20.42 22.00
CA GLY A 383 -4.64 -20.22 23.31
C GLY A 383 -4.03 -19.10 24.14
N GLU A 384 -3.10 -18.32 23.57
CA GLU A 384 -2.49 -17.19 24.26
C GLU A 384 -3.31 -15.91 24.10
N ASP A 385 -3.47 -15.19 25.21
CA ASP A 385 -4.41 -14.09 25.32
C ASP A 385 -3.79 -12.74 24.91
N VAL A 386 -4.64 -11.80 24.53
CA VAL A 386 -4.32 -10.38 24.33
C VAL A 386 -4.97 -9.58 25.45
N SER A 387 -4.17 -8.83 26.22
CA SER A 387 -4.63 -7.94 27.28
C SER A 387 -4.30 -6.48 26.94
N LEU A 388 -5.33 -5.63 26.86
CA LEU A 388 -5.20 -4.22 26.48
C LEU A 388 -5.74 -3.30 27.58
N SER A 389 -4.92 -2.34 28.01
CA SER A 389 -5.31 -1.29 28.95
C SER A 389 -4.99 0.08 28.38
N SER A 390 -6.02 0.91 28.17
CA SER A 390 -5.85 2.31 27.70
C SER A 390 -5.06 2.41 26.39
N CYS A 391 -5.38 1.58 25.41
CA CYS A 391 -4.65 1.39 24.17
C CYS A 391 -5.40 1.91 22.94
N ARG A 392 -4.64 2.27 21.90
CA ARG A 392 -5.20 2.55 20.56
C ARG A 392 -4.45 1.71 19.54
N VAL A 393 -5.16 1.05 18.64
CA VAL A 393 -4.61 0.25 17.56
C VAL A 393 -5.14 0.81 16.25
N PHE A 394 -4.24 1.38 15.45
CA PHE A 394 -4.56 1.94 14.15
C PHE A 394 -3.98 1.10 13.04
N ARG A 395 -4.78 0.76 12.05
CA ARG A 395 -4.32 0.01 10.89
C ARG A 395 -4.11 0.95 9.69
N PRO A 396 -2.89 1.07 9.14
CA PRO A 396 -2.67 1.86 7.94
C PRO A 396 -3.36 1.23 6.73
N LYS A 397 -3.76 2.07 5.76
CA LYS A 397 -4.38 1.61 4.51
C LYS A 397 -3.47 0.64 3.76
N ASN A 398 -2.18 0.99 3.70
CA ASN A 398 -1.12 0.17 3.13
C ASN A 398 -0.15 -0.22 4.25
N LEU A 399 0.07 -1.51 4.45
CA LEU A 399 1.18 -1.99 5.26
C LEU A 399 2.43 -1.90 4.38
N VAL A 400 3.48 -1.26 4.89
CA VAL A 400 4.75 -1.11 4.17
C VAL A 400 5.63 -2.31 4.55
N PRO A 401 6.18 -3.06 3.58
CA PRO A 401 7.13 -4.13 3.88
C PRO A 401 8.37 -3.54 4.56
N ILE A 402 8.87 -4.22 5.59
CA ILE A 402 10.06 -3.81 6.32
C ILE A 402 11.21 -4.65 5.78
N SER A 403 12.15 -4.01 5.09
CA SER A 403 13.34 -4.67 4.53
C SER A 403 14.61 -4.17 5.20
N VAL A 404 15.43 -5.09 5.68
CA VAL A 404 16.74 -4.82 6.28
C VAL A 404 17.80 -5.52 5.44
N THR A 405 18.86 -4.80 5.06
CA THR A 405 19.99 -5.39 4.33
C THR A 405 21.12 -5.71 5.32
N LEU A 406 21.55 -6.96 5.32
CA LEU A 406 22.60 -7.51 6.17
C LEU A 406 23.87 -7.69 5.33
N GLY A 407 24.95 -6.97 5.63
CA GLY A 407 26.23 -7.19 4.95
C GLY A 407 27.27 -6.08 5.08
N GLY A 408 28.51 -6.49 5.38
CA GLY A 408 29.76 -5.72 5.19
C GLY A 408 30.12 -4.70 6.28
N SER A 409 30.96 -5.12 7.24
CA SER A 409 31.72 -4.24 8.16
C SER A 409 32.75 -3.38 7.37
N GLY A 410 32.25 -2.41 6.63
CA GLY A 410 33.04 -1.43 5.91
C GLY A 410 32.13 -0.25 5.64
N ALA A 411 32.00 0.64 6.65
CA ALA A 411 31.30 1.93 6.59
C ALA A 411 30.36 2.05 5.37
N ALA A 412 29.20 1.39 5.44
CA ALA A 412 28.17 1.60 4.44
C ALA A 412 27.83 3.10 4.42
N PRO A 413 27.70 3.75 3.26
CA PRO A 413 27.00 5.02 3.22
C PRO A 413 25.61 4.77 3.79
N ALA A 414 25.12 5.68 4.63
CA ALA A 414 23.84 5.61 5.37
C ALA A 414 22.82 4.66 4.74
N GLY A 415 22.36 3.67 5.53
CA GLY A 415 21.49 2.58 5.10
C GLY A 415 20.39 3.07 4.17
N THR A 416 20.43 2.64 2.91
CA THR A 416 19.37 2.93 1.95
C THR A 416 18.37 1.78 2.02
N VAL A 417 17.25 2.01 2.69
CA VAL A 417 16.09 1.11 2.64
C VAL A 417 15.08 1.70 1.65
N PHE A 418 14.64 0.86 0.72
CA PHE A 418 13.59 1.19 -0.23
C PHE A 418 12.23 1.12 0.48
N VAL A 419 11.65 2.28 0.79
CA VAL A 419 10.21 2.36 1.04
C VAL A 419 9.56 2.49 -0.33
N GLU A 420 9.00 1.40 -0.86
CA GLU A 420 8.20 1.45 -2.08
C GLU A 420 6.90 2.20 -1.77
N LYS A 421 6.94 3.54 -1.85
CA LYS A 421 5.73 4.31 -2.05
C LYS A 421 5.25 3.95 -3.45
N SER A 422 4.08 3.32 -3.54
CA SER A 422 3.30 3.23 -4.77
C SER A 422 2.88 4.64 -5.22
N VAL A 423 3.81 5.37 -5.82
CA VAL A 423 3.55 6.56 -6.60
C VAL A 423 3.27 6.10 -8.01
N LEU A 424 2.09 6.44 -8.54
CA LEU A 424 1.78 6.37 -9.97
C LEU A 424 2.79 7.24 -10.74
N GLY A 425 3.91 6.63 -11.14
CA GLY A 425 4.91 7.25 -12.00
C GLY A 425 4.53 7.03 -13.47
N VAL A 426 4.07 8.08 -14.14
CA VAL A 426 4.02 8.10 -15.61
C VAL A 426 5.45 8.31 -16.10
N SER A 427 6.12 7.25 -16.56
CA SER A 427 7.40 7.37 -17.26
C SER A 427 7.19 7.21 -18.77
N TRP A 428 7.70 8.17 -19.53
CA TRP A 428 7.73 8.10 -20.99
C TRP A 428 8.96 7.31 -21.42
N TRP A 429 8.74 6.24 -22.18
CA TRP A 429 9.81 5.40 -22.73
C TRP A 429 10.41 6.02 -23.99
N ASN A 430 11.73 6.19 -24.02
CA ASN A 430 12.49 6.41 -25.25
C ASN A 430 13.24 5.12 -25.61
N ARG A 431 13.25 4.74 -26.90
CA ARG A 431 13.39 3.34 -27.33
C ARG A 431 14.84 2.81 -27.44
N ASP A 432 15.88 3.64 -27.26
CA ASP A 432 17.24 3.27 -27.70
C ASP A 432 18.39 3.54 -26.70
N ALA A 433 18.19 3.40 -25.38
CA ALA A 433 19.30 3.46 -24.41
C ALA A 433 19.43 2.15 -23.61
N GLU A 434 20.52 1.41 -23.85
CA GLU A 434 20.95 0.33 -22.95
C GLU A 434 21.43 0.95 -21.63
N VAL A 435 20.68 0.72 -20.54
CA VAL A 435 21.00 1.21 -19.20
C VAL A 435 21.87 0.18 -18.47
N ASN A 436 23.00 0.64 -17.94
CA ASN A 436 23.85 -0.10 -17.01
C ASN A 436 23.19 -0.08 -15.61
N PRO A 437 22.82 -1.21 -15.00
CA PRO A 437 21.89 -1.27 -13.85
C PRO A 437 22.47 -0.84 -12.48
N GLY A 438 23.52 -0.01 -12.44
CA GLY A 438 24.32 0.24 -11.23
C GLY A 438 24.35 1.65 -10.64
N MET A 439 23.68 2.66 -11.22
CA MET A 439 23.77 4.04 -10.73
C MET A 439 22.38 4.69 -10.58
N MET A 440 21.99 5.03 -9.34
CA MET A 440 20.86 5.93 -9.08
C MET A 440 21.38 7.35 -8.77
N PRO A 441 20.64 8.41 -9.16
CA PRO A 441 21.07 9.79 -8.93
C PRO A 441 20.85 10.20 -7.46
N LEU A 442 21.87 10.82 -6.86
CA LEU A 442 21.84 11.37 -5.47
C LEU A 442 21.09 12.70 -5.33
N TYR A 443 20.76 13.34 -6.46
CA TYR A 443 20.10 14.64 -6.52
C TYR A 443 19.03 14.62 -7.61
N GLN A 444 17.91 15.26 -7.34
CA GLN A 444 16.94 15.63 -8.35
C GLN A 444 17.33 17.00 -8.93
N LEU A 445 17.31 17.09 -10.25
CA LEU A 445 17.72 18.27 -10.99
C LEU A 445 16.48 18.85 -11.66
N ASP A 446 15.99 19.97 -11.13
CA ASP A 446 14.78 20.62 -11.64
C ASP A 446 15.14 21.99 -12.24
N LEU A 447 14.47 22.32 -13.34
CA LEU A 447 14.53 23.65 -13.94
C LEU A 447 13.33 24.45 -13.43
N ASP A 448 13.59 25.43 -12.58
CA ASP A 448 12.57 26.33 -12.04
C ASP A 448 12.29 27.45 -13.05
N PHE A 449 11.27 27.23 -13.88
CA PHE A 449 10.82 28.19 -14.90
C PHE A 449 10.03 29.37 -14.33
N ASP A 450 9.66 29.35 -13.05
CA ASP A 450 8.95 30.46 -12.42
C ASP A 450 9.91 31.61 -12.01
N ARG A 451 11.23 31.37 -12.09
CA ARG A 451 12.26 32.41 -11.97
C ARG A 451 12.69 32.93 -13.34
N ASN A 452 13.05 34.21 -13.41
CA ASN A 452 13.53 34.83 -14.64
C ASN A 452 14.91 35.48 -14.43
N PRO A 453 16.00 34.93 -15.02
CA PRO A 453 15.99 33.76 -15.91
C PRO A 453 15.71 32.44 -15.15
N PRO A 454 15.26 31.38 -15.86
CA PRO A 454 15.06 30.07 -15.27
C PRO A 454 16.35 29.59 -14.61
N GLU A 455 16.22 29.08 -13.38
CA GLU A 455 17.36 28.67 -12.57
C GLU A 455 17.38 27.15 -12.42
N LEU A 456 18.57 26.57 -12.46
CA LEU A 456 18.78 25.13 -12.38
C LEU A 456 18.99 24.78 -10.90
N VAL A 457 18.03 24.07 -10.31
CA VAL A 457 17.97 23.82 -8.87
C VAL A 457 18.29 22.35 -8.60
N PHE A 458 19.30 22.13 -7.75
CA PHE A 458 19.68 20.81 -7.27
C PHE A 458 19.00 20.54 -5.94
N THR A 459 18.12 19.54 -5.91
CA THR A 459 17.40 19.15 -4.69
C THR A 459 17.95 17.81 -4.19
N PRO A 460 18.58 17.74 -3.00
CA PRO A 460 19.00 16.47 -2.42
C PRO A 460 17.77 15.62 -2.06
N LEU A 461 17.82 14.33 -2.39
CA LEU A 461 16.68 13.41 -2.21
C LEU A 461 16.45 12.96 -0.74
N SER A 462 17.20 13.50 0.24
CA SER A 462 16.99 13.23 1.67
C SER A 462 17.05 14.51 2.52
N SER A 463 16.04 14.73 3.36
CA SER A 463 15.93 15.88 4.27
C SER A 463 16.69 15.65 5.58
N GLY A 464 18.00 15.82 5.59
CA GLY A 464 18.84 15.79 6.79
C GLY A 464 20.15 16.53 6.55
N ASN A 465 20.62 17.30 7.55
CA ASN A 465 21.93 17.95 7.48
C ASN A 465 23.03 16.90 7.20
N PRO A 466 23.98 17.16 6.29
CA PRO A 466 25.05 16.20 6.01
C PRO A 466 25.94 16.03 7.26
N PRO A 467 26.35 14.79 7.60
CA PRO A 467 27.26 14.55 8.72
C PRO A 467 28.65 15.12 8.45
N SER A 468 29.32 15.52 9.53
CA SER A 468 30.57 16.29 9.65
C SER A 468 31.86 15.66 9.08
N ARG A 469 31.77 14.68 8.17
CA ARG A 469 32.96 14.03 7.57
C ARG A 469 33.25 14.39 6.12
N TYR A 470 32.43 15.23 5.49
CA TYR A 470 32.86 15.99 4.31
C TYR A 470 33.28 17.39 4.75
N ALA A 471 34.44 17.49 5.41
CA ALA A 471 35.07 18.79 5.62
C ALA A 471 35.64 19.27 4.28
N LEU A 472 34.93 20.20 3.64
CA LEU A 472 35.58 21.12 2.69
C LEU A 472 36.70 21.85 3.44
N ASP A 473 37.80 22.13 2.72
CA ASP A 473 39.01 22.79 3.21
C ASP A 473 38.71 23.92 4.21
N PRO A 474 39.38 23.99 5.39
CA PRO A 474 39.19 25.05 6.39
C PRO A 474 39.36 26.49 5.86
N ALA A 475 39.95 26.68 4.68
CA ALA A 475 40.03 27.98 4.02
C ALA A 475 38.67 28.51 3.48
N VAL A 476 37.67 27.64 3.30
CA VAL A 476 36.37 28.00 2.71
C VAL A 476 35.32 28.37 3.77
N MET A 477 35.49 27.90 5.01
CA MET A 477 34.51 28.09 6.08
C MET A 477 34.29 29.55 6.55
N PRO A 478 35.23 30.52 6.44
CA PRO A 478 34.93 31.91 6.75
C PRO A 478 34.08 32.64 5.69
N LEU A 479 33.88 32.06 4.50
CA LEU A 479 33.23 32.73 3.35
C LEU A 479 31.70 32.58 3.31
N LEU A 480 31.13 31.63 4.06
CA LEU A 480 29.68 31.37 4.08
C LEU A 480 28.94 32.02 5.25
N ALA A 481 29.65 32.71 6.15
CA ALA A 481 29.08 33.33 7.34
C ALA A 481 29.28 34.85 7.33
N GLN A 482 28.58 35.58 6.46
CA GLN A 482 28.12 36.97 6.70
C GLN A 482 27.21 37.53 5.57
N ASN A 483 25.98 37.86 5.94
CA ASN A 483 24.94 38.77 5.40
C ASN A 483 24.82 39.08 3.88
N PRO A 484 23.58 39.17 3.33
CA PRO A 484 23.32 39.44 1.91
C PRO A 484 23.33 40.94 1.64
N GLY A 485 24.27 41.39 0.81
CA GLY A 485 24.27 42.78 0.38
C GLY A 485 25.55 43.22 -0.31
N SER A 486 25.50 43.25 -1.65
CA SER A 486 26.34 44.01 -2.58
C SER A 486 27.73 43.46 -3.00
N ALA A 487 27.88 43.40 -4.33
CA ALA A 487 29.06 43.21 -5.20
C ALA A 487 29.49 41.77 -5.60
N PRO A 488 29.87 41.53 -6.88
CA PRO A 488 30.31 40.22 -7.36
C PRO A 488 31.75 39.90 -6.93
N TRP A 489 31.99 38.62 -6.66
CA TRP A 489 33.21 38.08 -6.06
C TRP A 489 34.29 37.84 -7.12
N THR A 490 35.58 38.06 -6.79
CA THR A 490 36.74 37.73 -7.62
C THR A 490 37.65 36.75 -6.88
N VAL A 491 38.23 35.78 -7.60
CA VAL A 491 39.28 34.88 -7.10
C VAL A 491 40.45 34.97 -8.07
N GLU A 492 41.66 35.23 -7.55
CA GLU A 492 42.88 35.50 -8.34
C GLU A 492 42.76 36.60 -9.42
N GLY A 493 41.91 37.59 -9.17
CA GLY A 493 41.74 38.74 -10.07
C GLY A 493 40.99 38.43 -11.37
N ARG A 494 40.30 37.28 -11.48
CA ARG A 494 39.36 37.00 -12.57
C ARG A 494 37.99 36.58 -12.05
N SER A 495 36.96 36.88 -12.82
CA SER A 495 35.60 36.42 -12.55
C SER A 495 35.52 34.91 -12.77
N ILE A 496 34.74 34.18 -11.94
CA ILE A 496 34.45 32.74 -12.15
C ILE A 496 33.88 32.49 -13.55
N MET A 497 33.13 33.45 -14.10
CA MET A 497 32.64 33.38 -15.48
C MET A 497 33.77 33.40 -16.50
N ASP A 498 34.86 34.13 -16.27
CA ASP A 498 36.02 34.17 -17.18
C ASP A 498 36.82 32.85 -17.16
N HIS A 499 36.81 32.14 -16.03
CA HIS A 499 37.48 30.85 -15.91
C HIS A 499 36.71 29.75 -16.63
N LEU A 500 35.38 29.72 -16.44
CA LEU A 500 34.48 28.86 -17.19
C LEU A 500 34.52 29.18 -18.69
N GLN A 501 34.59 30.46 -19.08
CA GLN A 501 34.72 30.85 -20.50
C GLN A 501 36.07 30.46 -21.10
N ALA A 502 37.15 30.43 -20.31
CA ALA A 502 38.48 30.03 -20.77
C ALA A 502 38.63 28.50 -20.91
N GLU A 503 38.02 27.71 -20.02
CA GLU A 503 38.01 26.24 -20.14
C GLU A 503 37.03 25.75 -21.21
N ILE A 504 35.84 26.33 -21.28
CA ILE A 504 34.86 26.01 -22.34
C ILE A 504 35.38 26.52 -23.71
N GLY A 505 36.10 27.64 -23.73
CA GLY A 505 36.68 28.21 -24.95
C GLY A 505 37.75 27.36 -25.63
N GLN A 506 38.39 26.41 -24.93
CA GLN A 506 39.41 25.54 -25.55
C GLN A 506 38.85 24.31 -26.29
N GLU A 507 37.61 23.90 -26.01
CA GLU A 507 36.95 22.80 -26.75
C GLU A 507 35.94 23.28 -27.81
N VAL A 508 35.66 24.58 -27.89
CA VAL A 508 34.60 25.16 -28.75
C VAL A 508 35.11 25.71 -30.10
N ASP A 509 36.42 25.67 -30.37
CA ASP A 509 36.99 26.15 -31.65
C ASP A 509 36.63 25.27 -32.89
N ALA A 510 35.75 24.28 -32.76
CA ALA A 510 35.30 23.43 -33.87
C ALA A 510 33.78 23.33 -34.07
N MET A 511 32.94 23.95 -33.24
CA MET A 511 31.48 23.84 -33.38
C MET A 511 30.75 25.14 -33.04
N ASP A 512 29.80 25.49 -33.91
CA ASP A 512 29.05 26.75 -33.93
C ASP A 512 28.29 26.98 -32.61
N ILE A 513 28.63 28.06 -31.91
CA ILE A 513 28.19 28.35 -30.54
C ILE A 513 26.67 28.51 -30.45
N GLU A 514 25.99 28.96 -31.52
CA GLU A 514 24.53 29.09 -31.52
C GLU A 514 23.79 27.73 -31.55
N ALA A 515 24.44 26.63 -31.97
CA ALA A 515 23.82 25.30 -31.98
C ALA A 515 23.85 24.61 -30.59
N LEU A 516 24.74 25.04 -29.69
CA LEU A 516 24.97 24.41 -28.39
C LEU A 516 23.93 24.80 -27.32
N TRP A 517 23.32 25.99 -27.46
CA TRP A 517 22.35 26.52 -26.49
C TRP A 517 20.90 26.14 -26.80
N GLY A 518 20.66 25.39 -27.90
CA GLY A 518 19.32 25.04 -28.37
C GLY A 518 18.79 23.67 -27.93
N SER A 519 19.61 22.82 -27.30
CA SER A 519 19.18 21.47 -26.89
C SER A 519 19.79 21.07 -25.54
N ALA A 520 18.92 20.65 -24.62
CA ALA A 520 19.27 20.14 -23.30
C ALA A 520 20.16 18.88 -23.34
N ASP A 521 20.15 18.15 -24.46
CA ASP A 521 20.91 16.90 -24.63
C ASP A 521 22.42 17.15 -24.67
N ASN A 522 22.85 18.29 -25.20
CA ASN A 522 24.28 18.62 -25.33
C ASN A 522 24.93 19.06 -24.01
N LEU A 523 24.17 19.69 -23.12
CA LEU A 523 24.63 20.11 -21.79
C LEU A 523 24.75 18.91 -20.84
N ASN A 524 23.84 17.94 -20.92
CA ASN A 524 23.90 16.70 -20.14
C ASN A 524 25.11 15.84 -20.52
N PHE A 525 25.44 15.76 -21.82
CA PHE A 525 26.60 15.02 -22.31
C PHE A 525 27.95 15.56 -21.77
N LEU A 526 28.09 16.88 -21.66
CA LEU A 526 29.31 17.52 -21.15
C LEU A 526 29.46 17.38 -19.62
N ALA A 527 28.33 17.44 -18.90
CA ALA A 527 28.31 17.22 -17.45
C ALA A 527 28.68 15.78 -17.07
N GLU A 528 28.14 14.80 -17.80
CA GLU A 528 28.42 13.38 -17.58
C GLU A 528 29.89 13.03 -17.84
N LYS A 529 30.49 13.55 -18.91
CA LYS A 529 31.91 13.32 -19.22
C LYS A 529 32.86 13.91 -18.18
N SER A 530 32.51 15.07 -17.63
CA SER A 530 33.32 15.76 -16.61
C SER A 530 33.29 14.99 -15.28
N PHE A 531 32.12 14.44 -14.92
CA PHE A 531 31.93 13.61 -13.73
C PHE A 531 32.67 12.26 -13.82
N GLN A 532 32.60 11.59 -14.97
CA GLN A 532 33.33 10.35 -15.24
C GLN A 532 34.86 10.52 -15.12
N ARG A 533 35.40 11.66 -15.57
CA ARG A 533 36.84 11.96 -15.44
C ARG A 533 37.25 12.17 -13.98
N MET A 534 36.39 12.78 -13.17
CA MET A 534 36.65 13.01 -11.75
C MET A 534 36.76 11.70 -10.96
N LEU A 535 35.89 10.73 -11.23
CA LEU A 535 35.88 9.42 -10.58
C LEU A 535 37.10 8.56 -10.92
N SER A 536 37.65 8.71 -12.13
CA SER A 536 38.83 7.95 -12.56
C SER A 536 40.15 8.34 -11.86
N THR A 537 40.16 9.45 -11.11
CA THR A 537 41.39 10.03 -10.55
C THR A 537 41.68 9.57 -9.10
N TYR A 538 40.76 8.85 -8.44
CA TYR A 538 40.90 8.42 -7.03
C TYR A 538 40.68 6.90 -6.84
N PRO A 539 41.73 6.06 -6.86
CA PRO A 539 41.59 4.65 -6.50
C PRO A 539 41.61 4.47 -4.97
N ALA A 540 40.58 3.83 -4.41
CA ALA A 540 40.51 3.47 -3.00
C ALA A 540 41.32 2.18 -2.72
N THR A 541 42.09 2.17 -1.63
CA THR A 541 42.84 0.99 -1.16
C THR A 541 42.03 0.29 -0.07
N PRO A 542 41.78 -1.03 -0.10
CA PRO A 542 40.89 -1.68 0.87
C PRO A 542 41.61 -1.99 2.20
N PRO A 543 40.92 -1.86 3.36
CA PRO A 543 41.43 -2.35 4.63
C PRO A 543 41.23 -3.88 4.76
N SER A 544 42.19 -4.53 5.41
CA SER A 544 42.22 -5.97 5.66
C SER A 544 41.44 -6.36 6.92
N GLY A 545 40.52 -7.32 6.80
CA GLY A 545 40.04 -8.14 7.93
C GLY A 545 38.54 -8.12 8.21
N GLY A 546 37.74 -8.68 7.32
CA GLY A 546 36.34 -9.06 7.57
C GLY A 546 35.93 -10.12 6.55
N SER A 547 35.18 -11.14 6.95
CA SER A 547 34.67 -12.16 6.02
C SER A 547 33.70 -11.52 5.03
N GLU A 548 34.08 -11.47 3.76
CA GLU A 548 33.24 -11.01 2.64
C GLU A 548 32.08 -11.99 2.43
N GLY A 549 30.93 -11.71 3.02
CA GLY A 549 29.65 -12.31 2.63
C GLY A 549 28.89 -11.35 1.71
N GLU A 550 28.24 -11.88 0.67
CA GLU A 550 27.32 -11.10 -0.17
C GLU A 550 26.22 -10.47 0.71
N PRO A 551 25.79 -9.21 0.41
CA PRO A 551 24.71 -8.58 1.16
C PRO A 551 23.42 -9.38 1.00
N LYS A 552 22.81 -9.78 2.11
CA LYS A 552 21.53 -10.50 2.16
C LYS A 552 20.44 -9.55 2.64
N THR A 553 19.33 -9.45 1.92
CA THR A 553 18.18 -8.65 2.35
C THR A 553 17.15 -9.56 3.01
N VAL A 554 16.73 -9.19 4.22
CA VAL A 554 15.62 -9.81 4.95
C VAL A 554 14.44 -8.89 4.84
N THR A 555 13.34 -9.39 4.25
CA THR A 555 12.10 -8.63 4.08
C THR A 555 10.99 -9.31 4.86
N LEU A 556 10.41 -8.57 5.80
CA LEU A 556 9.14 -8.92 6.41
C LEU A 556 8.04 -8.16 5.67
N ASP A 557 7.28 -8.87 4.85
CA ASP A 557 6.15 -8.31 4.12
C ASP A 557 4.83 -8.73 4.77
N PRO A 558 4.11 -7.81 5.44
CA PRO A 558 2.81 -8.08 6.02
C PRO A 558 1.75 -8.57 5.03
N SER A 559 1.99 -8.44 3.72
CA SER A 559 1.10 -8.92 2.67
C SER A 559 1.06 -10.44 2.51
N GLN A 560 2.13 -11.12 2.93
CA GLN A 560 2.30 -12.57 2.77
C GLN A 560 1.45 -13.37 3.78
N PHE A 561 0.84 -12.72 4.77
CA PHE A 561 0.28 -13.38 5.93
C PHE A 561 -1.15 -13.92 5.82
N LEU A 562 -1.77 -14.04 4.63
CA LEU A 562 -3.19 -14.44 4.61
C LEU A 562 -3.74 -15.21 3.41
N ASN A 563 -4.74 -16.02 3.79
CA ASN A 563 -5.71 -16.78 3.01
C ASN A 563 -6.81 -15.89 2.38
N PRO A 564 -7.07 -15.97 1.06
CA PRO A 564 -8.01 -15.11 0.32
C PRO A 564 -9.48 -15.12 0.76
N ARG A 565 -9.94 -16.12 1.53
CA ARG A 565 -11.37 -16.29 1.87
C ARG A 565 -11.95 -15.22 2.81
N ALA A 566 -11.13 -14.53 3.61
CA ALA A 566 -11.60 -13.59 4.66
C ALA A 566 -11.72 -12.12 4.21
N ARG A 567 -11.57 -11.84 2.91
CA ARG A 567 -10.80 -10.66 2.47
C ARG A 567 -11.54 -9.63 1.60
N LEU A 568 -12.83 -9.81 1.30
CA LEU A 568 -13.53 -8.96 0.33
C LEU A 568 -14.27 -7.79 1.01
N LYS A 569 -13.71 -6.57 0.92
CA LYS A 569 -14.24 -5.39 1.64
C LYS A 569 -14.61 -4.19 0.76
N LEU A 570 -13.95 -4.00 -0.39
CA LEU A 570 -14.20 -2.85 -1.26
C LEU A 570 -14.57 -3.34 -2.66
N ALA A 571 -15.73 -2.92 -3.15
CA ALA A 571 -16.20 -3.20 -4.49
C ALA A 571 -16.46 -1.89 -5.22
N LEU A 572 -15.67 -1.59 -6.25
CA LEU A 572 -15.93 -0.48 -7.16
C LEU A 572 -16.70 -1.03 -8.37
N TRP A 573 -17.91 -0.50 -8.57
CA TRP A 573 -18.81 -0.93 -9.64
C TRP A 573 -18.87 0.13 -10.73
N ARG A 574 -18.72 -0.29 -11.98
CA ARG A 574 -18.98 0.53 -13.17
C ARG A 574 -19.97 -0.20 -14.07
N GLU A 575 -20.95 0.54 -14.56
CA GLU A 575 -21.99 0.04 -15.46
C GLU A 575 -22.02 0.90 -16.71
N ASP A 576 -21.99 0.26 -17.89
CA ASP A 576 -22.06 0.91 -19.20
C ASP A 576 -23.47 0.84 -19.82
#